data_AF-A0A7S2GUU6-F1
#
_entry.id   AF-A0A7S2GUU6-F1
#
_cell.length_a   1.000
_cell.length_b   1.000
_cell.length_c   1.000
_cell.angle_alpha   90.00
_cell.angle_beta   90.00
_cell.angle_gamma   90.00
#
_symmetry.space_group_name_H-M   'P 1'
#
loop_
_entity.id
_entity.type
_entity.pdbx_description
1 polymer ?
#
loop_
_entity_poly.entity_id
_entity_poly.type
_entity_poly.pdbx_seq_one_letter_code
_entity_poly.pdbx_strand_id
1 'polypeptide(L)'
;FAAKAAAGRRRTARRATKGDFMRDHPDLWAKFGEITPKQKRLWYPGEFGMSTNNGPSPKFEMPPPARQSMSEVSEAMASYIPSHFYMESAASLKFSGVKQVGSYSVGVDGTFSAPAQVKTYVRPHRIGFRFEQEKGPKRTPLETEAYDAYMAKRCCVAARAQEASSKCGFSLDKDFICHRDALTVLLQYLNEEITGVLRKFGQAENRIDFVKISKGPNGKGLVLDCPFEFKNLTAEGRPYNGGWKRSERSERGSFLPAWQRLASGDEKTTCRSITGLVQVCGTSAGKEPEHYRFVEYELGGMSFLTQAPVHLDDDGKSVELRHKNDYYRSQVKAMKVYYELLLGGGDMQSIAFQRSGKLVA
;
A
#
# COMPACT_ATOMS: atom_id res chain seq x y z
N PHE A 1 -15.59 27.85 58.49
CA PHE A 1 -15.82 29.14 57.81
C PHE A 1 -14.78 29.26 56.69
N ALA A 2 -14.93 28.78 55.46
CA ALA A 2 -15.96 28.93 54.41
C ALA A 2 -15.94 30.29 53.68
N ALA A 3 -15.31 30.33 52.48
CA ALA A 3 -15.67 31.06 51.25
C ALA A 3 -14.52 30.83 50.23
N LYS A 4 -14.55 29.88 49.28
CA LYS A 4 -15.39 29.71 48.06
C LYS A 4 -15.46 30.93 47.12
N ALA A 5 -14.69 30.80 46.03
CA ALA A 5 -15.03 31.04 44.62
C ALA A 5 -15.19 32.47 44.07
N ALA A 6 -14.36 32.83 43.07
CA ALA A 6 -14.81 33.07 41.68
C ALA A 6 -13.64 33.43 40.72
N ALA A 7 -13.68 32.81 39.52
CA ALA A 7 -13.17 33.27 38.22
C ALA A 7 -11.67 33.67 38.07
N GLY A 8 -10.87 33.14 37.14
CA GLY A 8 -11.26 32.57 35.85
C GLY A 8 -10.11 31.90 35.11
N ARG A 9 -10.50 30.96 34.25
CA ARG A 9 -9.70 30.35 33.18
C ARG A 9 -8.89 31.41 32.43
N ARG A 10 -7.56 31.30 32.38
CA ARG A 10 -6.76 31.94 31.32
C ARG A 10 -5.75 30.98 30.69
N ARG A 11 -6.19 30.47 29.53
CA ARG A 11 -5.48 30.25 28.27
C ARG A 11 -4.13 29.49 28.34
N THR A 12 -4.20 28.25 27.85
CA THR A 12 -3.22 27.62 26.96
C THR A 12 -2.18 28.61 26.40
N ALA A 13 -0.91 28.36 26.76
CA ALA A 13 0.24 29.06 26.19
C ALA A 13 0.14 29.06 24.67
N ARG A 14 -0.08 30.23 24.08
CA ARG A 14 -0.08 30.43 22.63
C ARG A 14 1.31 30.11 22.12
N ARG A 15 1.37 29.34 21.03
CA ARG A 15 2.57 29.13 20.22
C ARG A 15 3.27 30.48 20.02
N ALA A 16 4.53 30.59 20.45
CA ALA A 16 5.39 31.68 20.03
C ALA A 16 5.47 31.65 18.49
N THR A 17 4.95 32.69 17.86
CA THR A 17 5.09 32.88 16.42
C THR A 17 6.46 33.48 16.14
N LYS A 18 7.00 33.25 14.94
CA LYS A 18 8.35 33.68 14.52
C LYS A 18 8.65 35.17 14.78
N GLY A 19 7.63 36.02 14.83
CA GLY A 19 7.75 37.44 15.17
C GLY A 19 8.05 37.71 16.64
N ASP A 20 7.53 36.89 17.57
CA ASP A 20 7.78 37.06 19.01
C ASP A 20 9.24 36.72 19.36
N PHE A 21 9.80 35.69 18.71
CA PHE A 21 11.19 35.27 18.92
C PHE A 21 12.21 36.31 18.42
N MET A 22 11.93 37.03 17.33
CA MET A 22 12.78 38.12 16.85
C MET A 22 12.75 39.33 17.79
N ARG A 23 11.59 39.63 18.37
CA ARG A 23 11.42 40.78 19.26
C ARG A 23 12.10 40.55 20.62
N ASP A 24 11.93 39.35 21.17
CA ASP A 24 12.28 39.09 22.56
C ASP A 24 13.72 38.54 22.70
N HIS A 25 14.34 38.05 21.62
CA HIS A 25 15.70 37.48 21.61
C HIS A 25 16.53 37.84 20.35
N PRO A 26 16.81 39.13 20.09
CA PRO A 26 17.49 39.57 18.86
C PRO A 26 18.91 39.01 18.72
N ASP A 27 19.63 38.82 19.82
CA ASP A 27 21.01 38.30 19.87
C ASP A 27 21.10 36.79 19.56
N LEU A 28 20.07 36.02 19.91
CA LEU A 28 19.94 34.61 19.49
C LEU A 28 19.54 34.49 18.02
N TRP A 29 18.74 35.43 17.51
CA TRP A 29 18.41 35.49 16.07
C TRP A 29 19.63 35.85 15.22
N ALA A 30 20.48 36.77 15.66
CA ALA A 30 21.74 37.07 14.98
C ALA A 30 22.68 35.85 14.93
N LYS A 31 22.68 35.02 15.99
CA LYS A 31 23.57 33.86 16.10
C LYS A 31 23.08 32.59 15.37
N PHE A 32 21.75 32.42 15.23
CA PHE A 32 21.14 31.18 14.70
C PHE A 32 20.11 31.40 13.57
N GLY A 33 19.77 32.65 13.27
CA GLY A 33 18.66 33.06 12.40
C GLY A 33 19.06 33.47 10.98
N GLU A 34 20.37 33.54 10.67
CA GLU A 34 20.80 33.62 9.26
C GLU A 34 20.49 32.31 8.56
N ILE A 35 19.35 32.31 7.87
CA ILE A 35 19.02 31.33 6.85
C ILE A 35 20.04 31.57 5.74
N THR A 36 21.04 30.69 5.65
CA THR A 36 21.95 30.54 4.50
C THR A 36 21.13 30.77 3.22
N PRO A 37 21.57 31.61 2.27
CA PRO A 37 20.78 31.94 1.10
C PRO A 37 20.30 30.64 0.50
N LYS A 38 18.97 30.49 0.41
CA LYS A 38 18.33 29.29 -0.11
C LYS A 38 19.07 28.97 -1.41
N GLN A 39 19.85 27.89 -1.43
CA GLN A 39 20.33 27.34 -2.69
C GLN A 39 19.12 27.28 -3.61
N LYS A 40 19.28 27.79 -4.85
CA LYS A 40 18.25 27.74 -5.89
C LYS A 40 17.83 26.28 -5.99
N ARG A 41 16.74 25.93 -5.31
CA ARG A 41 16.22 24.58 -5.36
C ARG A 41 15.63 24.44 -6.75
N LEU A 42 16.18 23.51 -7.53
CA LEU A 42 15.58 23.02 -8.77
C LEU A 42 14.31 22.25 -8.38
N TRP A 43 13.21 22.97 -8.11
CA TRP A 43 11.89 22.36 -8.07
C TRP A 43 11.26 22.59 -9.44
N TYR A 44 10.79 21.52 -10.06
CA TYR A 44 9.96 21.65 -11.25
C TYR A 44 8.57 22.17 -10.84
N PRO A 45 7.93 23.03 -11.66
CA PRO A 45 6.57 23.48 -11.40
C PRO A 45 5.62 22.26 -11.28
N GLY A 46 5.02 22.04 -10.11
CA GLY A 46 4.08 20.93 -9.85
C GLY A 46 4.44 20.00 -8.69
N GLU A 47 5.62 20.15 -8.07
CA GLU A 47 6.10 19.32 -6.95
C GLU A 47 5.54 19.73 -5.57
N PHE A 48 4.28 20.17 -5.49
CA PHE A 48 3.62 20.49 -4.23
C PHE A 48 3.01 19.24 -3.59
N GLY A 49 3.87 18.36 -3.07
CA GLY A 49 3.47 17.07 -2.49
C GLY A 49 3.45 16.98 -0.97
N MET A 50 4.05 17.92 -0.24
CA MET A 50 4.09 17.92 1.23
C MET A 50 3.92 19.36 1.75
N SER A 51 2.95 19.54 2.64
CA SER A 51 2.64 20.79 3.36
C SER A 51 3.84 21.74 3.50
N THR A 52 3.64 22.99 3.09
CA THR A 52 4.60 24.11 3.26
C THR A 52 4.99 24.36 4.72
N ASN A 53 4.25 23.83 5.70
CA ASN A 53 4.58 23.87 7.13
C ASN A 53 5.35 22.64 7.63
N ASN A 54 5.40 21.57 6.85
CA ASN A 54 6.26 20.39 7.05
C ASN A 54 7.33 20.31 5.94
N GLY A 55 7.72 21.46 5.39
CA GLY A 55 8.88 21.51 4.50
C GLY A 55 10.04 20.79 5.20
N PRO A 56 10.78 19.90 4.51
CA PRO A 56 11.94 19.27 5.12
C PRO A 56 12.79 20.41 5.65
N SER A 57 13.01 20.40 6.96
CA SER A 57 13.95 21.33 7.59
C SER A 57 15.20 21.31 6.71
N PRO A 58 15.76 22.47 6.32
CA PRO A 58 16.92 22.54 5.44
C PRO A 58 18.16 21.79 5.99
N LYS A 59 18.10 21.29 7.23
CA LYS A 59 19.12 20.45 7.86
C LYS A 59 18.97 18.94 7.64
N PHE A 60 18.02 18.47 6.83
CA PHE A 60 17.85 17.05 6.58
C PHE A 60 17.77 16.78 5.08
N GLU A 61 18.86 16.25 4.53
CA GLU A 61 18.86 15.57 3.24
C GLU A 61 17.73 14.53 3.26
N MET A 62 16.84 14.60 2.26
CA MET A 62 15.89 13.51 2.07
C MET A 62 16.71 12.26 1.76
N PRO A 63 16.39 11.10 2.37
CA PRO A 63 17.12 9.89 2.05
C PRO A 63 17.01 9.61 0.55
N PRO A 64 18.03 8.97 -0.05
CA PRO A 64 17.98 8.60 -1.46
C PRO A 64 16.73 7.75 -1.73
N PRO A 65 16.29 7.63 -2.98
CA PRO A 65 15.14 6.82 -3.36
C PRO A 65 15.30 5.34 -3.00
N ALA A 66 14.20 4.68 -2.59
CA ALA A 66 14.23 3.25 -2.29
C ALA A 66 14.51 2.46 -3.57
N ARG A 67 15.44 1.50 -3.51
CA ARG A 67 15.72 0.62 -4.64
C ARG A 67 14.47 -0.22 -4.93
N GLN A 68 13.94 -0.09 -6.14
CA GLN A 68 12.83 -0.89 -6.62
C GLN A 68 13.14 -1.54 -7.98
N SER A 69 14.43 -1.67 -8.33
CA SER A 69 14.85 -2.32 -9.57
C SER A 69 15.95 -3.37 -9.32
N MET A 70 15.79 -4.51 -10.00
CA MET A 70 16.72 -5.65 -10.06
C MET A 70 17.81 -5.43 -11.11
N SER A 71 17.71 -4.41 -11.98
CA SER A 71 18.63 -4.23 -13.11
C SER A 71 19.30 -2.86 -13.12
N GLU A 72 20.60 -2.85 -13.40
CA GLU A 72 21.22 -1.70 -14.05
C GLU A 72 20.90 -1.82 -15.54
N VAL A 73 19.77 -1.28 -15.98
CA VAL A 73 19.42 -1.27 -17.40
C VAL A 73 20.45 -0.42 -18.17
N SER A 74 21.28 -1.06 -19.00
CA SER A 74 21.67 -0.49 -20.29
C SER A 74 20.46 -0.66 -21.22
N GLU A 75 20.02 0.46 -21.80
CA GLU A 75 18.74 0.60 -22.50
C GLU A 75 18.42 -0.55 -23.46
N ALA A 76 17.37 -1.32 -23.15
CA ALA A 76 16.56 -1.94 -24.20
C ALA A 76 15.48 -0.91 -24.57
N MET A 77 15.82 0.00 -25.48
CA MET A 77 14.86 0.93 -26.08
C MET A 77 13.89 0.15 -26.98
N ALA A 78 12.84 -0.43 -26.38
CA ALA A 78 11.58 -0.58 -27.10
C ALA A 78 10.81 0.74 -26.89
N SER A 79 10.90 1.65 -27.87
CA SER A 79 10.13 2.89 -27.91
C SER A 79 8.65 2.59 -28.19
N TYR A 80 7.97 2.01 -27.20
CA TYR A 80 6.53 1.83 -27.24
C TYR A 80 5.85 3.16 -26.91
N ILE A 81 5.13 3.74 -27.86
CA ILE A 81 4.38 4.98 -27.66
C ILE A 81 2.96 4.60 -27.21
N PRO A 82 2.49 5.02 -26.01
CA PRO A 82 1.16 4.68 -25.49
C PRO A 82 -0.01 4.99 -26.44
N SER A 83 0.15 5.97 -27.33
CA SER A 83 -0.85 6.31 -28.35
C SER A 83 -1.15 5.18 -29.34
N HIS A 84 -0.20 4.27 -29.56
CA HIS A 84 -0.40 3.12 -30.46
C HIS A 84 -1.37 2.08 -29.87
N PHE A 85 -1.53 2.02 -28.54
CA PHE A 85 -2.45 1.08 -27.88
C PHE A 85 -3.92 1.34 -28.25
N TYR A 86 -4.29 2.60 -28.47
CA TYR A 86 -5.67 3.00 -28.77
C TYR A 86 -6.12 2.68 -30.21
N MET A 87 -5.20 2.20 -31.05
CA MET A 87 -5.49 1.85 -32.45
C MET A 87 -5.85 0.37 -32.63
N GLU A 88 -5.63 -0.47 -31.62
CA GLU A 88 -5.95 -1.90 -31.68
C GLU A 88 -7.41 -2.19 -31.32
N SER A 89 -7.99 -3.23 -31.91
CA SER A 89 -9.34 -3.68 -31.57
C SER A 89 -9.38 -4.11 -30.10
N ALA A 90 -10.21 -3.45 -29.29
CA ALA A 90 -10.30 -3.72 -27.87
C ALA A 90 -10.85 -5.14 -27.59
N ALA A 91 -10.05 -5.98 -26.94
CA ALA A 91 -10.52 -7.23 -26.37
C ALA A 91 -11.43 -6.94 -25.16
N SER A 92 -12.52 -7.69 -25.01
CA SER A 92 -13.48 -7.49 -23.91
C SER A 92 -13.46 -8.64 -22.91
N LEU A 93 -13.36 -8.33 -21.62
CA LEU A 93 -13.55 -9.27 -20.53
C LEU A 93 -14.79 -8.88 -19.72
N LYS A 94 -15.61 -9.88 -19.38
CA LYS A 94 -16.81 -9.74 -18.54
C LYS A 94 -16.68 -10.64 -17.32
N PHE A 95 -17.34 -10.30 -16.21
CA PHE A 95 -17.31 -11.10 -14.98
C PHE A 95 -17.72 -12.57 -15.21
N SER A 96 -18.68 -12.83 -16.09
CA SER A 96 -19.10 -14.19 -16.44
C SER A 96 -18.01 -15.03 -17.13
N GLY A 97 -16.99 -14.39 -17.70
CA GLY A 97 -15.84 -15.04 -18.32
C GLY A 97 -14.66 -15.25 -17.37
N VAL A 98 -14.80 -14.86 -16.10
CA VAL A 98 -13.77 -15.02 -15.06
C VAL A 98 -14.22 -16.12 -14.13
N LYS A 99 -13.39 -17.16 -13.98
CA LYS A 99 -13.71 -18.35 -13.18
C LYS A 99 -12.65 -18.60 -12.13
N GLN A 100 -13.05 -18.73 -10.87
CA GLN A 100 -12.16 -19.19 -9.81
C GLN A 100 -11.85 -20.68 -9.98
N VAL A 101 -10.56 -21.04 -10.00
CA VAL A 101 -10.09 -22.42 -10.22
C VAL A 101 -9.37 -23.02 -9.03
N GLY A 102 -8.95 -22.20 -8.07
CA GLY A 102 -8.28 -22.67 -6.86
C GLY A 102 -8.13 -21.57 -5.81
N SER A 103 -7.79 -21.96 -4.59
CA SER A 103 -7.46 -21.05 -3.50
C SER A 103 -6.42 -21.66 -2.57
N TYR A 104 -5.65 -20.83 -1.87
CA TYR A 104 -4.69 -21.30 -0.90
C TYR A 104 -4.48 -20.29 0.24
N SER A 105 -3.91 -20.75 1.35
CA SER A 105 -3.46 -19.91 2.46
C SER A 105 -2.00 -20.15 2.76
N VAL A 106 -1.29 -19.10 3.17
CA VAL A 106 0.07 -19.16 3.71
C VAL A 106 0.02 -18.75 5.18
N GLY A 107 0.36 -19.68 6.06
CA GLY A 107 0.48 -19.45 7.49
C GLY A 107 1.64 -18.54 7.84
N VAL A 108 1.66 -18.03 9.07
CA VAL A 108 2.71 -17.12 9.57
C VAL A 108 4.09 -17.77 9.60
N ASP A 109 4.12 -19.09 9.75
CA ASP A 109 5.29 -19.97 9.70
C ASP A 109 5.66 -20.40 8.27
N GLY A 110 4.92 -19.95 7.26
CA GLY A 110 5.11 -20.32 5.85
C GLY A 110 4.40 -21.60 5.44
N THR A 111 3.61 -22.23 6.34
CA THR A 111 2.81 -23.42 6.00
C THR A 111 1.81 -23.13 4.89
N PHE A 112 1.70 -24.04 3.92
CA PHE A 112 0.81 -23.87 2.78
C PHE A 112 -0.38 -24.83 2.87
N SER A 113 -1.59 -24.27 2.76
CA SER A 113 -2.85 -25.02 2.73
C SER A 113 -3.65 -24.68 1.48
N ALA A 114 -4.25 -25.68 0.85
CA ALA A 114 -5.18 -25.51 -0.27
C ALA A 114 -6.26 -26.60 -0.17
N PRO A 115 -7.56 -26.27 -0.26
CA PRO A 115 -8.11 -24.93 -0.48
C PRO A 115 -7.90 -23.98 0.71
N ALA A 116 -8.05 -22.67 0.47
CA ALA A 116 -7.96 -21.65 1.52
C ALA A 116 -9.10 -21.78 2.53
N GLN A 117 -8.79 -21.63 3.82
CA GLN A 117 -9.78 -21.53 4.89
C GLN A 117 -9.90 -20.06 5.31
N VAL A 118 -10.88 -19.37 4.74
CA VAL A 118 -11.07 -17.93 4.94
C VAL A 118 -12.14 -17.68 6.00
N LYS A 119 -11.95 -16.67 6.85
CA LYS A 119 -12.94 -16.28 7.87
C LYS A 119 -14.16 -15.60 7.24
N THR A 120 -15.31 -15.72 7.90
CA THR A 120 -16.54 -15.05 7.48
C THR A 120 -16.47 -13.54 7.69
N TYR A 121 -17.00 -12.79 6.75
CA TYR A 121 -17.18 -11.35 6.82
C TYR A 121 -18.31 -11.01 7.77
N VAL A 122 -18.02 -10.10 8.69
CA VAL A 122 -18.97 -9.52 9.62
C VAL A 122 -18.93 -8.02 9.40
N ARG A 123 -20.05 -7.45 8.93
CA ARG A 123 -20.18 -6.00 8.84
C ARG A 123 -20.06 -5.41 10.24
N PRO A 124 -19.15 -4.44 10.48
CA PRO A 124 -19.05 -3.79 11.78
C PRO A 124 -20.38 -3.15 12.16
N HIS A 125 -20.83 -3.40 13.40
CA HIS A 125 -22.16 -2.97 13.84
C HIS A 125 -22.23 -1.45 14.16
N ARG A 126 -21.08 -0.78 14.27
CA ARG A 126 -21.00 0.68 14.53
C ARG A 126 -19.73 1.28 13.93
N ILE A 127 -19.79 2.58 13.68
CA ILE A 127 -18.62 3.40 13.35
C ILE A 127 -17.89 3.84 14.63
N GLY A 128 -16.68 4.37 14.48
CA GLY A 128 -15.93 5.01 15.55
C GLY A 128 -14.91 4.13 16.27
N PHE A 129 -14.80 2.86 15.89
CA PHE A 129 -13.66 2.02 16.24
C PHE A 129 -12.36 2.69 15.81
N ARG A 130 -11.33 2.59 16.64
CA ARG A 130 -9.99 3.04 16.28
C ARG A 130 -9.16 1.83 15.91
N PHE A 131 -8.45 1.90 14.81
CA PHE A 131 -7.54 0.87 14.36
C PHE A 131 -6.15 1.12 14.92
N GLU A 132 -5.49 0.04 15.35
CA GLU A 132 -4.04 0.04 15.46
C GLU A 132 -3.44 0.30 14.08
N GLN A 133 -2.50 1.24 14.00
CA GLN A 133 -1.71 1.43 12.80
C GLN A 133 -0.47 0.55 12.87
N GLU A 134 -0.24 -0.25 11.84
CA GLU A 134 0.97 -1.04 11.75
C GLU A 134 2.21 -0.16 11.59
N LYS A 135 3.37 -0.73 11.93
CA LYS A 135 4.64 -0.12 11.56
C LYS A 135 4.73 -0.06 10.04
N GLY A 136 5.21 1.07 9.51
CA GLY A 136 5.47 1.21 8.07
C GLY A 136 6.41 0.12 7.54
N PRO A 137 6.36 -0.17 6.23
CA PRO A 137 7.28 -1.12 5.64
C PRO A 137 8.72 -0.65 5.86
N LYS A 138 9.61 -1.62 6.17
CA LYS A 138 11.05 -1.36 6.14
C LYS A 138 11.45 -1.11 4.69
N ARG A 139 12.44 -0.25 4.51
CA ARG A 139 13.03 0.01 3.20
C ARG A 139 13.58 -1.28 2.61
N THR A 140 13.41 -1.45 1.31
CA THR A 140 14.03 -2.54 0.56
C THR A 140 15.55 -2.45 0.67
N PRO A 141 16.26 -3.59 0.64
CA PRO A 141 17.72 -3.58 0.65
C PRO A 141 18.29 -2.76 -0.51
N LEU A 142 19.41 -2.08 -0.27
CA LEU A 142 20.07 -1.26 -1.28
C LEU A 142 21.09 -2.09 -2.06
N GLU A 143 21.74 -3.03 -1.38
CA GLU A 143 22.72 -3.97 -1.92
C GLU A 143 22.05 -4.94 -2.89
N THR A 144 22.69 -5.21 -4.04
CA THR A 144 22.11 -6.03 -5.13
C THR A 144 21.75 -7.43 -4.66
N GLU A 145 22.67 -8.15 -4.05
CA GLU A 145 22.44 -9.52 -3.59
C GLU A 145 21.33 -9.62 -2.54
N ALA A 146 21.29 -8.66 -1.60
CA ALA A 146 20.26 -8.59 -0.58
C ALA A 146 18.88 -8.24 -1.18
N TYR A 147 18.87 -7.37 -2.18
CA TYR A 147 17.66 -7.02 -2.92
C TYR A 147 17.13 -8.21 -3.73
N ASP A 148 18.00 -8.94 -4.42
CA ASP A 148 17.63 -10.14 -5.19
C ASP A 148 17.07 -11.24 -4.27
N ALA A 149 17.69 -11.47 -3.12
CA ALA A 149 17.19 -12.40 -2.12
C ALA A 149 15.84 -11.95 -1.52
N TYR A 150 15.66 -10.64 -1.29
CA TYR A 150 14.38 -10.07 -0.88
C TYR A 150 13.30 -10.30 -1.95
N MET A 151 13.64 -10.07 -3.22
CA MET A 151 12.74 -10.22 -4.36
C MET A 151 12.36 -11.68 -4.62
N ALA A 152 13.30 -12.62 -4.51
CA ALA A 152 13.05 -14.04 -4.68
C ALA A 152 12.05 -14.60 -3.64
N LYS A 153 12.06 -14.08 -2.41
CA LYS A 153 11.10 -14.46 -1.36
C LYS A 153 9.69 -13.93 -1.62
N ARG A 154 9.59 -12.77 -2.27
CA ARG A 154 8.32 -12.06 -2.47
C ARG A 154 7.63 -12.46 -3.77
N CYS A 155 8.38 -12.54 -4.86
CA CYS A 155 7.89 -12.90 -6.19
C CYS A 155 7.86 -14.41 -6.36
N CYS A 156 6.78 -15.03 -5.90
CA CYS A 156 6.64 -16.49 -5.84
C CYS A 156 5.36 -17.01 -6.51
N VAL A 157 4.71 -16.22 -7.38
CA VAL A 157 3.42 -16.60 -8.00
C VAL A 157 3.50 -17.97 -8.68
N ALA A 158 4.56 -18.23 -9.46
CA ALA A 158 4.74 -19.49 -10.16
C ALA A 158 4.80 -20.70 -9.20
N ALA A 159 5.61 -20.59 -8.14
CA ALA A 159 5.75 -21.65 -7.14
C ALA A 159 4.44 -21.91 -6.40
N ARG A 160 3.72 -20.83 -6.03
CA ARG A 160 2.40 -20.93 -5.38
C ARG A 160 1.33 -21.49 -6.32
N ALA A 161 1.38 -21.16 -7.61
CA ALA A 161 0.48 -21.73 -8.61
C ALA A 161 0.72 -23.23 -8.80
N GLN A 162 1.98 -23.67 -8.84
CA GLN A 162 2.34 -25.10 -8.90
C GLN A 162 1.83 -25.87 -7.67
N GLU A 163 2.05 -25.33 -6.47
CA GLU A 163 1.62 -25.97 -5.23
C GLU A 163 0.09 -25.98 -5.08
N ALA A 164 -0.59 -24.90 -5.47
CA ALA A 164 -2.05 -24.85 -5.47
C ALA A 164 -2.65 -25.78 -6.53
N SER A 165 -2.05 -25.84 -7.73
CA SER A 165 -2.51 -26.69 -8.84
C SER A 165 -2.47 -28.17 -8.47
N SER A 166 -1.42 -28.62 -7.78
CA SER A 166 -1.32 -30.03 -7.36
C SER A 166 -2.38 -30.46 -6.34
N LYS A 167 -2.93 -29.52 -5.55
CA LYS A 167 -3.95 -29.77 -4.53
C LYS A 167 -5.38 -29.46 -5.01
N CYS A 168 -5.56 -28.47 -5.88
CA CYS A 168 -6.86 -28.02 -6.38
C CYS A 168 -7.20 -28.54 -7.79
N GLY A 169 -6.24 -29.10 -8.53
CA GLY A 169 -6.46 -29.76 -9.81
C GLY A 169 -6.69 -28.85 -11.02
N PHE A 170 -6.21 -27.61 -11.02
CA PHE A 170 -6.34 -26.69 -12.16
C PHE A 170 -5.11 -26.68 -13.07
N SER A 171 -5.30 -26.33 -14.35
CA SER A 171 -4.22 -26.31 -15.36
C SER A 171 -3.29 -25.10 -15.22
N LEU A 172 -1.98 -25.34 -15.38
CA LEU A 172 -0.94 -24.31 -15.49
C LEU A 172 -0.54 -24.01 -16.94
N ASP A 173 -1.11 -24.72 -17.92
CA ASP A 173 -0.85 -24.48 -19.35
C ASP A 173 -1.65 -23.24 -19.78
N LYS A 174 -1.05 -22.07 -19.52
CA LYS A 174 -1.63 -20.74 -19.73
C LYS A 174 -0.57 -19.83 -20.34
N ASP A 175 -0.99 -18.88 -21.16
CA ASP A 175 -0.09 -17.91 -21.78
C ASP A 175 0.53 -17.00 -20.71
N PHE A 176 -0.27 -16.61 -19.70
CA PHE A 176 0.18 -15.79 -18.58
C PHE A 176 -0.24 -16.37 -17.22
N ILE A 177 0.71 -16.45 -16.31
CA ILE A 177 0.47 -16.68 -14.87
C ILE A 177 0.91 -15.42 -14.12
N CYS A 178 0.00 -14.71 -13.48
CA CYS A 178 0.29 -13.35 -13.01
C CYS A 178 -0.24 -13.06 -11.61
N HIS A 179 0.48 -12.22 -10.88
CA HIS A 179 -0.11 -11.52 -9.74
C HIS A 179 -1.05 -10.44 -10.26
N ARG A 180 -2.28 -10.35 -9.74
CA ARG A 180 -3.24 -9.30 -10.17
C ARG A 180 -2.61 -7.92 -10.12
N ASP A 181 -1.90 -7.60 -9.04
CA ASP A 181 -1.33 -6.27 -8.87
C ASP A 181 -0.34 -5.89 -10.00
N ALA A 182 0.36 -6.85 -10.61
CA ALA A 182 1.22 -6.60 -11.77
C ALA A 182 0.41 -6.04 -12.96
N LEU A 183 -0.72 -6.68 -13.28
CA LEU A 183 -1.64 -6.19 -14.33
C LEU A 183 -2.20 -4.81 -13.99
N THR A 184 -2.59 -4.59 -12.73
CA THR A 184 -3.14 -3.30 -12.31
C THR A 184 -2.13 -2.16 -12.39
N VAL A 185 -0.86 -2.44 -12.12
CA VAL A 185 0.23 -1.46 -12.22
C VAL A 185 0.48 -1.11 -13.68
N LEU A 186 0.47 -2.10 -14.58
CA LEU A 186 0.58 -1.85 -16.03
C LEU A 186 -0.58 -1.01 -16.55
N LEU A 187 -1.82 -1.27 -16.12
CA LEU A 187 -2.97 -0.43 -16.47
C LEU A 187 -2.83 1.00 -15.94
N GLN A 188 -2.35 1.17 -14.70
CA GLN A 188 -2.07 2.49 -14.12
C GLN A 188 -0.93 3.22 -14.85
N TYR A 189 0.03 2.47 -15.41
CA TYR A 189 1.08 3.03 -16.24
C TYR A 189 0.55 3.55 -17.57
N LEU A 190 -0.26 2.74 -18.28
CA LEU A 190 -0.90 3.15 -19.53
C LEU A 190 -1.83 4.36 -19.36
N ASN A 191 -2.52 4.46 -18.22
CA ASN A 191 -3.38 5.60 -17.88
C ASN A 191 -2.61 6.80 -17.30
N GLU A 192 -1.27 6.76 -17.27
CA GLU A 192 -0.38 7.78 -16.70
C GLU A 192 -0.60 8.11 -15.20
N GLU A 193 -1.44 7.35 -14.50
CA GLU A 193 -1.75 7.55 -13.08
C GLU A 193 -0.49 7.37 -12.21
N ILE A 194 0.30 6.34 -12.53
CA ILE A 194 1.51 6.02 -11.76
C ILE A 194 2.58 7.10 -11.92
N THR A 195 2.71 7.68 -13.11
CA THR A 195 3.69 8.74 -13.40
C THR A 195 3.47 9.96 -12.51
N GLY A 196 2.21 10.38 -12.35
CA GLY A 196 1.85 11.46 -11.45
C GLY A 196 2.17 11.15 -9.98
N VAL A 197 2.02 9.89 -9.57
CA VAL A 197 2.40 9.44 -8.22
C VAL A 197 3.91 9.44 -8.02
N LEU A 198 4.67 8.87 -8.96
CA LEU A 198 6.13 8.79 -8.88
C LEU A 198 6.75 10.19 -8.84
N ARG A 199 6.27 11.14 -9.66
CA ARG A 199 6.70 12.55 -9.61
C ARG A 199 6.49 13.17 -8.22
N LYS A 200 5.31 12.97 -7.61
CA LYS A 200 5.02 13.49 -6.26
C LYS A 200 5.97 12.97 -5.18
N PHE A 201 6.51 11.77 -5.37
CA PHE A 201 7.45 11.16 -4.43
C PHE A 201 8.93 11.39 -4.78
N GLY A 202 9.23 12.21 -5.80
CA GLY A 202 10.61 12.43 -6.27
C GLY A 202 11.23 11.14 -6.85
N GLN A 203 10.38 10.27 -7.40
CA GLN A 203 10.75 8.96 -7.92
C GLN A 203 10.71 8.88 -9.44
N ALA A 204 10.38 9.98 -10.13
CA ALA A 204 10.20 10.00 -11.57
C ALA A 204 11.49 9.71 -12.36
N GLU A 205 12.66 10.02 -11.79
CA GLU A 205 13.96 9.81 -12.42
C GLU A 205 14.63 8.50 -11.96
N ASN A 206 13.95 7.71 -11.10
CA ASN A 206 14.53 6.48 -10.56
C ASN A 206 14.14 5.26 -11.39
N ARG A 207 15.07 4.30 -11.44
CA ARG A 207 14.82 2.99 -12.02
C ARG A 207 13.90 2.20 -11.10
N ILE A 208 12.71 1.86 -11.60
CA ILE A 208 11.68 1.13 -10.88
C ILE A 208 11.21 -0.01 -11.77
N ASP A 209 11.33 -1.24 -11.26
CA ASP A 209 10.72 -2.39 -11.91
C ASP A 209 9.26 -2.45 -11.48
N PHE A 210 8.35 -2.34 -12.44
CA PHE A 210 6.93 -2.53 -12.19
C PHE A 210 6.54 -4.00 -12.15
N VAL A 211 7.07 -4.77 -13.10
CA VAL A 211 6.74 -6.18 -13.31
C VAL A 211 8.02 -6.95 -13.54
N LYS A 212 8.15 -8.09 -12.85
CA LYS A 212 9.19 -9.09 -13.12
C LYS A 212 8.60 -10.15 -14.05
N ILE A 213 9.24 -10.35 -15.18
CA ILE A 213 8.84 -11.35 -16.17
C ILE A 213 9.76 -12.55 -16.05
N SER A 214 9.19 -13.75 -15.90
CA SER A 214 9.94 -15.01 -15.93
C SER A 214 9.23 -16.05 -16.80
N LYS A 215 9.90 -17.16 -17.11
CA LYS A 215 9.29 -18.26 -17.87
C LYS A 215 8.33 -19.03 -16.97
N GLY A 216 7.20 -19.46 -17.53
CA GLY A 216 6.23 -20.28 -16.80
C GLY A 216 6.72 -21.70 -16.51
N PRO A 217 5.95 -22.44 -15.69
CA PRO A 217 6.16 -23.86 -15.44
C PRO A 217 6.38 -24.63 -16.74
N ASN A 218 7.36 -25.54 -16.78
CA ASN A 218 7.72 -26.32 -17.97
C ASN A 218 8.23 -25.49 -19.16
N GLY A 219 8.60 -24.22 -18.95
CA GLY A 219 9.15 -23.35 -19.99
C GLY A 219 8.12 -22.79 -20.98
N LYS A 220 6.82 -22.99 -20.72
CA LYS A 220 5.71 -22.45 -21.51
C LYS A 220 5.10 -21.22 -20.83
N GLY A 221 4.65 -20.25 -21.62
CA GLY A 221 4.01 -19.03 -21.13
C GLY A 221 4.96 -18.11 -20.34
N LEU A 222 4.38 -17.01 -19.83
CA LEU A 222 5.07 -15.99 -19.07
C LEU A 222 4.49 -15.87 -17.66
N VAL A 223 5.37 -15.64 -16.69
CA VAL A 223 5.01 -15.34 -15.31
C VAL A 223 5.24 -13.87 -15.05
N LEU A 224 4.21 -13.18 -14.54
CA LEU A 224 4.25 -11.75 -14.22
C LEU A 224 4.11 -11.57 -12.69
N ASP A 225 5.23 -11.32 -12.02
CA ASP A 225 5.25 -10.96 -10.61
C ASP A 225 5.25 -9.43 -10.43
N CYS A 226 4.74 -8.93 -9.30
CA CYS A 226 4.68 -7.49 -8.98
C CYS A 226 5.76 -7.09 -7.94
N PRO A 227 6.99 -6.72 -8.37
CA PRO A 227 8.01 -6.16 -7.49
C PRO A 227 7.62 -4.81 -6.89
N PHE A 228 6.96 -3.98 -7.69
CA PHE A 228 6.55 -2.64 -7.27
C PHE A 228 5.50 -2.68 -6.16
N GLU A 229 5.61 -1.74 -5.23
CA GLU A 229 4.65 -1.56 -4.14
C GLU A 229 4.62 -0.07 -3.76
N PHE A 230 3.44 0.55 -3.86
CA PHE A 230 3.29 1.97 -3.49
C PHE A 230 3.75 2.27 -2.06
N LYS A 231 3.52 1.34 -1.11
CA LYS A 231 3.96 1.51 0.28
C LYS A 231 5.49 1.62 0.39
N ASN A 232 6.25 1.02 -0.52
CA ASN A 232 7.72 1.04 -0.51
C ASN A 232 8.30 2.38 -1.00
N LEU A 233 7.57 3.14 -1.84
CA LEU A 233 7.91 4.54 -2.14
C LEU A 233 7.94 5.41 -0.88
N THR A 234 7.23 4.92 0.13
CA THR A 234 7.06 5.60 1.38
C THR A 234 7.88 4.91 2.51
N ALA A 235 8.58 3.80 2.29
CA ALA A 235 9.33 3.13 3.35
C ALA A 235 10.32 4.08 4.09
N GLU A 236 10.24 4.12 5.42
CA GLU A 236 10.97 5.10 6.25
C GLU A 236 12.49 4.83 6.21
N GLY A 237 13.30 5.87 6.01
CA GLY A 237 14.76 5.79 5.99
C GLY A 237 15.44 5.91 7.36
N ARG A 238 14.69 6.05 8.47
CA ARG A 238 15.26 6.11 9.82
C ARG A 238 14.81 4.90 10.64
N PRO A 239 15.68 4.29 11.46
CA PRO A 239 15.23 3.43 12.52
C PRO A 239 14.27 4.21 13.41
N TYR A 240 13.18 3.55 13.75
CA TYR A 240 12.10 4.09 14.56
C TYR A 240 12.63 4.49 15.96
N ASN A 241 12.94 5.77 16.19
CA ASN A 241 13.50 6.27 17.46
C ASN A 241 12.42 6.52 18.53
N GLY A 242 11.48 5.58 18.73
CA GLY A 242 10.65 5.45 19.94
C GLY A 242 9.66 6.59 20.27
N GLY A 243 9.73 7.74 19.61
CA GLY A 243 8.93 8.92 19.94
C GLY A 243 7.69 9.05 19.06
N TRP A 244 6.63 8.29 19.36
CA TRP A 244 5.31 8.48 18.76
C TRP A 244 4.77 9.89 19.12
N LYS A 245 5.04 10.90 18.28
CA LYS A 245 4.37 12.21 18.41
C LYS A 245 2.87 12.03 18.18
N ARG A 246 2.08 12.77 18.96
CA ARG A 246 0.59 12.80 19.04
C ARG A 246 -0.18 13.10 17.73
N SER A 247 0.45 12.98 16.57
CA SER A 247 -0.15 13.13 15.25
C SER A 247 0.48 12.11 14.29
N GLU A 248 -0.22 11.00 14.02
CA GLU A 248 -0.29 10.37 12.70
C GLU A 248 1.02 10.06 11.93
N ARG A 249 2.17 9.81 12.58
CA ARG A 249 3.42 9.53 11.86
C ARG A 249 4.13 8.25 12.32
N SER A 250 3.46 7.11 12.19
CA SER A 250 3.94 6.15 11.18
C SER A 250 3.22 6.63 9.93
N GLU A 251 3.79 7.50 9.10
CA GLU A 251 2.99 8.18 8.04
C GLU A 251 2.42 7.19 7.00
N ARG A 252 2.78 5.91 7.12
CA ARG A 252 2.95 5.00 5.99
C ARG A 252 2.65 3.54 6.32
N GLY A 253 2.24 3.26 7.56
CA GLY A 253 1.74 1.96 7.99
C GLY A 253 0.32 1.68 7.51
N SER A 254 -0.06 0.41 7.49
CA SER A 254 -1.41 -0.03 7.11
C SER A 254 -2.34 -0.07 8.31
N PHE A 255 -3.64 0.14 8.08
CA PHE A 255 -4.71 -0.21 9.04
C PHE A 255 -5.38 -1.54 8.68
N LEU A 256 -4.93 -2.20 7.60
CA LEU A 256 -5.61 -3.37 7.05
C LEU A 256 -5.74 -4.53 8.06
N PRO A 257 -4.72 -4.87 8.87
CA PRO A 257 -4.88 -6.01 9.79
C PRO A 257 -5.84 -5.75 10.94
N ALA A 258 -5.89 -4.50 11.45
CA ALA A 258 -6.91 -4.11 12.42
C ALA A 258 -8.31 -4.07 11.78
N TRP A 259 -8.39 -3.66 10.51
CA TRP A 259 -9.63 -3.71 9.74
C TRP A 259 -10.10 -5.15 9.52
N GLN A 260 -9.20 -6.08 9.19
CA GLN A 260 -9.50 -7.49 8.97
C GLN A 260 -10.03 -8.18 10.23
N ARG A 261 -9.46 -7.88 11.40
CA ARG A 261 -10.00 -8.35 12.69
C ARG A 261 -11.39 -7.82 12.96
N LEU A 262 -11.59 -6.51 12.82
CA LEU A 262 -12.92 -5.93 13.01
C LEU A 262 -13.95 -6.52 12.03
N ALA A 263 -13.58 -6.63 10.76
CA ALA A 263 -14.42 -7.15 9.69
C ALA A 263 -14.62 -8.68 9.76
N SER A 264 -13.93 -9.39 10.64
CA SER A 264 -14.19 -10.81 10.96
C SER A 264 -14.89 -11.00 12.32
N GLY A 265 -15.33 -9.90 12.95
CA GLY A 265 -16.07 -9.91 14.22
C GLY A 265 -15.20 -9.85 15.48
N ASP A 266 -13.87 -9.73 15.37
CA ASP A 266 -12.98 -9.56 16.51
C ASP A 266 -12.94 -8.10 16.99
N GLU A 267 -13.88 -7.75 17.87
CA GLU A 267 -13.97 -6.42 18.49
C GLU A 267 -13.35 -6.35 19.89
N LYS A 268 -13.10 -7.51 20.51
CA LYS A 268 -12.66 -7.62 21.91
C LYS A 268 -11.15 -7.52 22.03
N THR A 269 -10.42 -7.96 21.00
CA THR A 269 -8.96 -7.89 20.99
C THR A 269 -8.52 -6.46 20.75
N THR A 270 -8.21 -5.77 21.84
CA THR A 270 -7.91 -4.34 21.84
C THR A 270 -6.56 -4.05 22.46
N CYS A 271 -5.91 -3.01 21.96
CA CYS A 271 -4.69 -2.43 22.49
C CYS A 271 -4.94 -0.96 22.84
N ARG A 272 -3.95 -0.33 23.48
CA ARG A 272 -4.00 1.10 23.78
C ARG A 272 -2.97 1.83 22.95
N SER A 273 -3.39 2.96 22.37
CA SER A 273 -2.45 3.95 21.87
C SER A 273 -1.63 4.53 23.01
N ILE A 274 -0.53 5.21 22.69
CA ILE A 274 0.28 5.94 23.68
C ILE A 274 -0.49 7.09 24.34
N THR A 275 -1.54 7.59 23.70
CA THR A 275 -2.45 8.56 24.31
C THR A 275 -3.51 7.91 25.21
N GLY A 276 -3.45 6.59 25.42
CA GLY A 276 -4.37 5.82 26.23
C GLY A 276 -5.70 5.49 25.55
N LEU A 277 -5.85 5.77 24.24
CA LEU A 277 -7.07 5.49 23.50
C LEU A 277 -7.15 4.00 23.15
N VAL A 278 -8.30 3.39 23.36
CA VAL A 278 -8.55 1.99 22.98
C VAL A 278 -8.61 1.87 21.46
N GLN A 279 -7.93 0.86 20.92
CA GLN A 279 -7.87 0.53 19.51
C GLN A 279 -8.13 -0.96 19.30
N VAL A 280 -8.76 -1.34 18.19
CA VAL A 280 -8.78 -2.72 17.68
C VAL A 280 -7.35 -3.08 17.31
N CYS A 281 -6.84 -4.18 17.86
CA CYS A 281 -5.51 -4.66 17.54
C CYS A 281 -5.43 -5.03 16.05
N GLY A 282 -4.29 -4.78 15.44
CA GLY A 282 -3.86 -5.38 14.19
C GLY A 282 -2.79 -6.42 14.48
N THR A 283 -1.56 -6.14 14.04
CA THR A 283 -0.41 -7.03 14.25
C THR A 283 0.00 -7.23 15.70
N SER A 284 -0.34 -6.32 16.62
CA SER A 284 -0.01 -6.50 18.05
C SER A 284 -0.64 -7.75 18.67
N ALA A 285 -1.76 -8.21 18.12
CA ALA A 285 -2.43 -9.42 18.57
C ALA A 285 -2.01 -10.68 17.80
N GLY A 286 -0.94 -10.60 17.00
CA GLY A 286 -0.46 -11.67 16.14
C GLY A 286 -0.83 -11.46 14.68
N LYS A 287 0.04 -11.94 13.78
CA LYS A 287 -0.20 -11.99 12.33
C LYS A 287 -1.27 -13.03 12.00
N GLU A 288 -2.12 -12.74 11.02
CA GLU A 288 -3.05 -13.71 10.47
C GLU A 288 -2.45 -14.37 9.21
N PRO A 289 -2.89 -15.59 8.84
CA PRO A 289 -2.55 -16.17 7.54
C PRO A 289 -2.99 -15.28 6.39
N GLU A 290 -2.23 -15.32 5.29
CA GLU A 290 -2.60 -14.64 4.05
C GLU A 290 -3.35 -15.62 3.14
N HIS A 291 -4.46 -15.20 2.56
CA HIS A 291 -5.27 -16.04 1.68
C HIS A 291 -5.33 -15.47 0.27
N TYR A 292 -5.34 -16.37 -0.70
CA TYR A 292 -5.31 -16.04 -2.12
C TYR A 292 -6.22 -16.98 -2.89
N ARG A 293 -6.71 -16.50 -4.03
CA ARG A 293 -7.42 -17.28 -5.04
C ARG A 293 -6.72 -17.17 -6.38
N PHE A 294 -6.93 -18.20 -7.20
CA PHE A 294 -6.55 -18.22 -8.60
C PHE A 294 -7.81 -18.17 -9.46
N VAL A 295 -7.80 -17.27 -10.44
CA VAL A 295 -8.87 -17.14 -11.43
C VAL A 295 -8.32 -17.32 -12.83
N GLU A 296 -9.09 -17.99 -13.69
CA GLU A 296 -8.79 -18.15 -15.10
C GLU A 296 -9.76 -17.32 -15.95
N TYR A 297 -9.25 -16.77 -17.04
CA TYR A 297 -10.04 -16.08 -18.06
C TYR A 297 -9.26 -16.00 -19.38
N GLU A 298 -9.95 -15.66 -20.46
CA GLU A 298 -9.37 -15.38 -21.76
C GLU A 298 -9.55 -13.91 -22.12
N LEU A 299 -8.51 -13.30 -22.70
CA LEU A 299 -8.53 -11.92 -23.16
C LEU A 299 -7.67 -11.79 -24.42
N GLY A 300 -8.28 -11.38 -25.53
CA GLY A 300 -7.56 -11.15 -26.78
C GLY A 300 -6.95 -12.41 -27.38
N GLY A 301 -7.58 -13.58 -27.17
CA GLY A 301 -7.05 -14.88 -27.61
C GLY A 301 -5.94 -15.45 -26.73
N MET A 302 -5.58 -14.76 -25.64
CA MET A 302 -4.60 -15.23 -24.66
C MET A 302 -5.29 -15.70 -23.39
N SER A 303 -4.76 -16.77 -22.81
CA SER A 303 -5.24 -17.39 -21.59
C SER A 303 -4.47 -16.89 -20.37
N PHE A 304 -5.20 -16.50 -19.32
CA PHE A 304 -4.64 -15.96 -18.09
C PHE A 304 -4.98 -16.84 -16.89
N LEU A 305 -4.03 -16.94 -15.97
CA LEU A 305 -4.21 -17.40 -14.61
C LEU A 305 -3.74 -16.31 -13.66
N THR A 306 -4.67 -15.70 -12.95
CA THR A 306 -4.38 -14.55 -12.08
C THR A 306 -4.54 -14.92 -10.62
N GLN A 307 -3.51 -14.63 -9.83
CA GLN A 307 -3.54 -14.70 -8.38
C GLN A 307 -4.07 -13.38 -7.81
N ALA A 308 -5.07 -13.46 -6.94
CA ALA A 308 -5.61 -12.30 -6.23
C ALA A 308 -5.79 -12.60 -4.73
N PRO A 309 -5.63 -11.61 -3.84
CA PRO A 309 -5.87 -11.78 -2.42
C PRO A 309 -7.35 -11.99 -2.13
N VAL A 310 -7.64 -12.82 -1.14
CA VAL A 310 -8.97 -12.96 -0.52
C VAL A 310 -8.79 -12.69 0.96
N HIS A 311 -9.60 -11.81 1.56
CA HIS A 311 -9.45 -11.50 2.98
C HIS A 311 -10.49 -12.23 3.81
N LEU A 312 -11.75 -12.19 3.36
CA LEU A 312 -12.91 -12.76 4.05
C LEU A 312 -13.88 -13.39 3.03
N ASP A 313 -14.83 -14.17 3.54
CA ASP A 313 -15.93 -14.78 2.77
C ASP A 313 -17.29 -14.28 3.28
N ASP A 314 -18.22 -13.94 2.40
CA ASP A 314 -19.60 -13.55 2.73
C ASP A 314 -20.57 -14.43 1.93
N ASP A 315 -21.02 -15.52 2.54
CA ASP A 315 -21.95 -16.49 1.92
C ASP A 315 -21.41 -17.06 0.59
N GLY A 316 -20.16 -17.55 0.62
CA GLY A 316 -19.48 -18.09 -0.56
C GLY A 316 -19.00 -17.03 -1.55
N LYS A 317 -19.21 -15.74 -1.26
CA LYS A 317 -18.67 -14.63 -2.04
C LYS A 317 -17.39 -14.12 -1.43
N SER A 318 -16.39 -13.97 -2.27
CA SER A 318 -15.08 -13.53 -1.86
C SER A 318 -15.05 -12.02 -1.57
N VAL A 319 -14.50 -11.67 -0.41
CA VAL A 319 -14.43 -10.28 0.09
C VAL A 319 -12.99 -9.80 0.14
N GLU A 320 -12.73 -8.70 -0.56
CA GLU A 320 -11.48 -7.97 -0.47
C GLU A 320 -11.60 -6.75 0.43
N LEU A 321 -10.75 -6.70 1.45
CA LEU A 321 -10.71 -5.58 2.38
C LEU A 321 -9.72 -4.52 1.91
N ARG A 322 -10.13 -3.26 1.97
CA ARG A 322 -9.27 -2.10 1.78
C ARG A 322 -9.52 -1.08 2.88
N HIS A 323 -8.58 -0.16 3.06
CA HIS A 323 -8.80 1.04 3.86
C HIS A 323 -8.32 2.27 3.11
N LYS A 324 -8.93 3.42 3.39
CA LYS A 324 -8.50 4.71 2.87
C LYS A 324 -8.70 5.78 3.93
N ASN A 325 -7.81 6.77 3.96
CA ASN A 325 -8.09 7.97 4.73
C ASN A 325 -9.28 8.70 4.09
N ASP A 326 -10.24 9.11 4.90
CA ASP A 326 -11.47 9.82 4.51
C ASP A 326 -11.17 11.09 3.67
N TYR A 327 -10.09 11.81 3.98
CA TYR A 327 -9.64 12.97 3.18
C TYR A 327 -9.29 12.62 1.73
N TYR A 328 -9.00 11.35 1.45
CA TYR A 328 -8.62 10.85 0.14
C TYR A 328 -9.69 9.91 -0.45
N ARG A 329 -10.94 10.00 0.03
CA ARG A 329 -12.06 9.22 -0.50
C ARG A 329 -12.26 9.39 -2.00
N SER A 330 -12.03 10.59 -2.54
CA SER A 330 -12.10 10.90 -3.98
C SER A 330 -11.05 10.18 -4.84
N GLN A 331 -10.02 9.61 -4.23
CA GLN A 331 -9.02 8.78 -4.91
C GLN A 331 -9.49 7.32 -5.08
N VAL A 332 -10.57 6.90 -4.41
CA VAL A 332 -11.20 5.61 -4.68
C VAL A 332 -11.99 5.77 -5.97
N LYS A 333 -11.42 5.28 -7.07
CA LYS A 333 -12.03 5.36 -8.40
C LYS A 333 -12.83 4.09 -8.68
N ALA A 334 -14.08 4.25 -9.11
CA ALA A 334 -14.94 3.12 -9.47
C ALA A 334 -14.28 2.22 -10.53
N MET A 335 -13.61 2.82 -11.52
CA MET A 335 -12.86 2.07 -12.54
C MET A 335 -11.76 1.19 -11.92
N LYS A 336 -11.03 1.73 -10.93
CA LYS A 336 -10.00 0.98 -10.21
C LYS A 336 -10.55 -0.21 -9.46
N VAL A 337 -11.63 0.00 -8.72
CA VAL A 337 -12.32 -1.08 -8.02
C VAL A 337 -12.84 -2.12 -9.02
N TYR A 338 -13.42 -1.67 -10.13
CA TYR A 338 -13.98 -2.53 -11.16
C TYR A 338 -12.93 -3.48 -11.75
N TYR A 339 -11.78 -2.97 -12.22
CA TYR A 339 -10.77 -3.87 -12.79
C TYR A 339 -10.09 -4.73 -11.71
N GLU A 340 -9.96 -4.26 -10.46
CA GLU A 340 -9.40 -5.08 -9.37
C GLU A 340 -10.30 -6.29 -9.09
N LEU A 341 -11.62 -6.08 -9.09
CA LEU A 341 -12.59 -7.15 -8.94
C LEU A 341 -12.64 -8.04 -10.18
N LEU A 342 -12.66 -7.48 -11.39
CA LEU A 342 -12.74 -8.24 -12.63
C LEU A 342 -11.50 -9.13 -12.84
N LEU A 343 -10.29 -8.56 -12.80
CA LEU A 343 -9.04 -9.31 -13.00
C LEU A 343 -8.75 -10.28 -11.84
N GLY A 344 -9.31 -10.01 -10.67
CA GLY A 344 -9.19 -10.89 -9.53
C GLY A 344 -10.30 -11.92 -9.41
N GLY A 345 -11.39 -11.84 -10.19
CA GLY A 345 -12.65 -12.56 -9.95
C GLY A 345 -13.18 -12.38 -8.52
N GLY A 346 -13.16 -11.15 -8.02
CA GLY A 346 -13.68 -10.79 -6.70
C GLY A 346 -15.14 -10.38 -6.77
N ASP A 347 -15.90 -10.76 -5.75
CA ASP A 347 -17.34 -10.48 -5.69
C ASP A 347 -17.63 -9.16 -4.97
N MET A 348 -16.88 -8.87 -3.90
CA MET A 348 -17.10 -7.70 -3.07
C MET A 348 -15.78 -7.06 -2.65
N GLN A 349 -15.73 -5.72 -2.66
CA GLN A 349 -14.69 -4.96 -2.00
C GLN A 349 -15.29 -4.16 -0.84
N SER A 350 -14.80 -4.38 0.39
CA SER A 350 -15.21 -3.65 1.58
C SER A 350 -14.12 -2.64 1.97
N ILE A 351 -14.45 -1.36 1.89
CA ILE A 351 -13.50 -0.26 2.09
C ILE A 351 -13.81 0.47 3.39
N ALA A 352 -12.92 0.38 4.37
CA ALA A 352 -13.00 1.19 5.58
C ALA A 352 -12.47 2.61 5.32
N PHE A 353 -13.30 3.62 5.51
CA PHE A 353 -12.85 5.01 5.55
C PHE A 353 -12.49 5.40 6.97
N GLN A 354 -11.26 5.88 7.15
CA GLN A 354 -10.75 6.26 8.46
C GLN A 354 -10.26 7.71 8.51
N ARG A 355 -10.42 8.36 9.66
CA ARG A 355 -9.81 9.65 9.97
C ARG A 355 -8.95 9.49 11.22
N SER A 356 -7.63 9.64 11.06
CA SER A 356 -6.67 9.46 12.17
C SER A 356 -6.78 8.09 12.85
N GLY A 357 -6.96 7.04 12.04
CA GLY A 357 -7.17 5.66 12.49
C GLY A 357 -8.57 5.37 13.04
N LYS A 358 -9.48 6.34 13.11
CA LYS A 358 -10.87 6.12 13.55
C LYS A 358 -11.76 5.80 12.34
N LEU A 359 -12.48 4.69 12.35
CA LEU A 359 -13.48 4.32 11.36
C LEU A 359 -14.61 5.35 11.33
N VAL A 360 -14.90 5.89 10.15
CA VAL A 360 -15.95 6.89 9.94
C VAL A 360 -17.01 6.47 8.93
N ALA A 361 -16.70 5.57 8.00
CA ALA A 361 -17.65 4.99 7.06
C ALA A 361 -17.19 3.60 6.59
#